data_AF-A0A024VKC7-F1
#
_entry.id   AF-A0A024VKC7-F1
#
_cell.length_a   1.000
_cell.length_b   1.000
_cell.length_c   1.000
_cell.angle_alpha   90.00
_cell.angle_beta   90.00
_cell.angle_gamma   90.00
#
_symmetry.space_group_name_H-M   'P 1'
#
loop_
_entity.id
_entity.type
_entity.pdbx_description
1 polymer ?
#
loop_
_entity_poly.entity_id
_entity_poly.type
_entity_poly.pdbx_seq_one_letter_code
_entity_poly.pdbx_strand_id
1 'polypeptide(L)'
;MSNLKNDMFISKKKRKFYYKKSSRFVRFLYSFVKWYKMERVVGPVWINKYSSMIYFLMFLFILNLSVGILILILSSKYIECRIPYEYKGETFTKYSIVKVTPEQCKGQKNLKELNGNINVHYEILGMQQNHYKFVSGMKKEQLNGNIFLKKEELEECYPLITFSEGKKKKNY
;
A
#
# COMPACT_ATOMS: atom_id res chain seq x y z
N MET A 1 -26.01 45.73 31.81
CA MET A 1 -24.68 45.68 32.47
C MET A 1 -24.76 44.56 33.50
N SER A 2 -24.05 43.44 33.45
CA SER A 2 -22.83 43.07 32.72
C SER A 2 -22.71 41.53 32.68
N ASN A 3 -22.52 41.00 31.47
CA ASN A 3 -21.72 39.84 31.05
C ASN A 3 -21.77 38.52 31.84
N LEU A 4 -22.31 37.43 31.27
CA LEU A 4 -21.61 36.48 30.37
C LEU A 4 -20.31 35.89 30.95
N LYS A 5 -20.37 34.65 31.45
CA LYS A 5 -19.80 33.49 30.73
C LYS A 5 -20.11 32.16 31.41
N ASN A 6 -20.78 31.31 30.65
CA ASN A 6 -20.72 29.86 30.75
C ASN A 6 -19.27 29.39 30.82
N ASP A 7 -18.93 28.55 31.78
CA ASP A 7 -17.92 27.51 31.59
C ASP A 7 -18.36 26.23 32.30
N MET A 8 -19.21 25.54 31.54
CA MET A 8 -19.53 24.13 31.62
C MET A 8 -18.23 23.30 31.64
N PHE A 9 -17.64 23.10 32.82
CA PHE A 9 -16.57 22.12 33.00
C PHE A 9 -17.16 20.72 32.89
N ILE A 10 -17.19 20.23 31.66
CA ILE A 10 -17.34 18.81 31.31
C ILE A 10 -16.24 18.07 32.07
N SER A 11 -16.63 17.47 33.20
CA SER A 11 -15.88 16.45 33.91
C SER A 11 -15.70 15.26 32.97
N LYS A 12 -14.61 15.28 32.19
CA LYS A 12 -14.14 14.13 31.42
C LYS A 12 -13.74 13.04 32.41
N LYS A 13 -14.72 12.21 32.77
CA LYS A 13 -14.55 10.96 33.51
C LYS A 13 -13.47 10.14 32.79
N LYS A 14 -12.24 10.19 33.29
CA LYS A 14 -11.11 9.38 32.78
C LYS A 14 -11.50 7.91 32.97
N ARG A 15 -11.99 7.27 31.92
CA ARG A 15 -12.22 5.83 31.88
C ARG A 15 -10.87 5.15 32.15
N LYS A 16 -10.69 4.63 33.36
CA LYS A 16 -9.54 3.80 33.73
C LYS A 16 -9.69 2.50 32.94
N PHE A 17 -8.99 2.38 31.82
CA PHE A 17 -8.84 1.11 31.12
C PHE A 17 -8.02 0.18 32.02
N TYR A 18 -8.70 -0.77 32.67
CA TYR A 18 -8.07 -1.86 33.41
C TYR A 18 -7.47 -2.84 32.40
N TYR A 19 -6.18 -2.70 32.10
CA TYR A 19 -5.45 -3.71 31.35
C TYR A 19 -5.36 -4.99 32.17
N LYS A 20 -5.81 -6.11 31.59
CA LYS A 20 -5.76 -7.45 32.21
C LYS A 20 -4.31 -7.79 32.57
N LYS A 21 -4.06 -7.88 33.87
CA LYS A 21 -2.75 -7.95 34.53
C LYS A 21 -2.17 -9.37 34.52
N SER A 22 -1.81 -9.92 33.34
CA SER A 22 -1.19 -11.27 33.33
C SER A 22 -0.08 -11.52 32.31
N SER A 23 0.36 -10.50 31.56
CA SER A 23 1.49 -10.67 30.64
C SER A 23 2.71 -9.90 31.15
N ARG A 24 3.83 -10.61 31.37
CA ARG A 24 5.13 -9.99 31.71
C ARG A 24 5.52 -8.93 30.68
N PHE A 25 5.12 -9.12 29.43
CA PHE A 25 5.37 -8.20 28.32
C PHE A 25 4.61 -6.88 28.46
N VAL A 26 3.35 -6.91 28.92
CA VAL A 26 2.55 -5.68 29.14
C VAL A 26 3.12 -4.87 30.29
N ARG A 27 3.63 -5.52 31.34
CA ARG A 27 4.31 -4.84 32.46
C ARG A 27 5.63 -4.21 32.01
N PHE A 28 6.39 -4.91 31.17
CA PHE A 28 7.62 -4.39 30.56
C PHE A 28 7.33 -3.16 29.68
N LEU A 29 6.35 -3.25 28.78
CA LEU A 29 5.93 -2.12 27.92
C LEU A 29 5.46 -0.92 28.74
N TYR A 30 4.67 -1.14 29.79
CA TYR A 30 4.22 -0.05 30.66
C TYR A 30 5.40 0.65 31.36
N SER A 31 6.36 -0.12 31.87
CA SER A 31 7.58 0.43 32.48
C SER A 31 8.44 1.17 31.46
N PHE A 32 8.60 0.64 30.25
CA PHE A 32 9.34 1.28 29.16
C PHE A 32 8.69 2.60 28.73
N VAL A 33 7.37 2.62 28.52
CA VAL A 33 6.63 3.84 28.16
C VAL A 33 6.69 4.89 29.27
N LYS A 34 6.68 4.47 30.55
CA LYS A 34 6.85 5.37 31.68
C LYS A 34 8.26 5.97 31.73
N TRP A 35 9.29 5.15 31.47
CA TRP A 35 10.68 5.59 31.37
C TRP A 35 10.90 6.56 30.20
N TYR A 36 10.39 6.24 29.00
CA TYR A 36 10.42 7.10 27.81
C TYR A 36 9.66 8.42 28.01
N LYS A 37 8.53 8.41 28.73
CA LYS A 37 7.84 9.66 29.11
C LYS A 37 8.65 10.50 30.08
N MET A 38 9.47 9.88 30.93
CA MET A 38 10.37 10.58 31.84
C MET A 38 11.44 11.36 31.05
N GLU A 39 11.94 10.81 29.93
CA GLU A 39 12.87 11.51 29.01
C GLU A 39 12.29 12.81 28.41
N ARG A 40 10.97 13.04 28.45
CA ARG A 40 10.39 14.34 28.03
C ARG A 40 10.44 15.42 29.12
N VAL A 41 10.56 15.03 30.39
CA VAL A 41 10.48 15.96 31.54
C VAL A 41 11.86 16.36 32.04
N VAL A 42 12.84 15.47 31.88
CA VAL A 42 14.27 15.75 32.10
C VAL A 42 14.90 15.85 30.71
N GLY A 43 15.56 16.97 30.39
CA GLY A 43 16.20 17.21 29.07
C GLY A 43 17.17 16.10 28.65
N PRO A 44 17.75 16.17 27.43
CA PRO A 44 18.46 15.04 26.82
C PRO A 44 19.48 14.46 27.79
N VAL A 45 19.18 13.26 28.29
CA VAL A 45 20.05 12.55 29.22
C VAL A 45 21.33 12.29 28.45
N TRP A 46 22.42 12.93 28.88
CA TRP A 46 23.76 12.54 28.43
C TRP A 46 23.89 11.04 28.67
N ILE A 47 24.00 10.26 27.59
CA ILE A 47 24.23 8.83 27.69
C ILE A 47 25.62 8.68 28.30
N ASN A 48 25.67 8.52 29.61
CA ASN A 48 26.93 8.55 30.36
C ASN A 48 27.82 7.32 30.07
N LYS A 49 27.37 6.36 29.27
CA LYS A 49 28.15 5.16 28.89
C LYS A 49 27.84 4.71 27.46
N TYR A 50 28.85 4.67 26.60
CA TYR A 50 28.79 4.06 25.25
C TYR A 50 28.14 2.66 25.26
N SER A 51 28.30 1.92 26.35
CA SER A 51 27.64 0.64 26.61
C SER A 51 26.12 0.66 26.43
N SER A 52 25.40 1.71 26.88
CA SER A 52 23.94 1.78 26.72
C SER A 52 23.51 1.96 25.26
N MET A 53 24.28 2.71 24.48
CA MET A 53 24.05 2.85 23.04
C MET A 53 24.34 1.55 22.29
N ILE A 54 25.42 0.85 22.66
CA ILE A 54 25.76 -0.46 22.09
C ILE A 54 24.62 -1.46 22.35
N TYR A 55 24.08 -1.54 23.58
CA TYR A 55 22.95 -2.43 23.88
C TYR A 55 21.68 -2.06 23.12
N PHE A 56 21.38 -0.77 22.97
CA PHE A 56 20.23 -0.32 22.19
C PHE A 56 20.35 -0.69 20.70
N LEU A 57 21.53 -0.46 20.11
CA LEU A 57 21.80 -0.84 18.72
C LEU A 57 21.77 -2.36 18.52
N MET A 58 22.32 -3.13 19.46
CA MET A 58 22.25 -4.60 19.44
C MET A 58 20.81 -5.09 19.53
N PHE A 59 19.98 -4.46 20.38
CA PHE A 59 18.56 -4.78 20.45
C PHE A 59 17.84 -4.48 19.13
N LEU A 60 18.08 -3.30 18.54
CA LEU A 60 17.50 -2.95 17.24
C LEU A 60 17.95 -3.92 16.15
N PHE A 61 19.21 -4.33 16.15
CA PHE A 61 19.73 -5.32 15.21
C PHE A 61 18.99 -6.66 15.33
N ILE A 62 18.88 -7.21 16.55
CA ILE A 62 18.19 -8.48 16.80
C ILE A 62 16.71 -8.37 16.41
N LEU A 63 16.06 -7.25 16.73
CA LEU A 63 14.66 -7.02 16.38
C LEU A 63 14.47 -6.99 14.86
N ASN A 64 15.24 -6.19 14.13
CA ASN A 64 15.14 -6.10 12.68
C ASN A 64 15.49 -7.42 12.00
N LEU A 65 16.50 -8.15 12.50
CA LEU A 65 16.85 -9.48 11.99
C LEU A 65 15.68 -10.46 12.16
N SER A 66 15.06 -10.49 13.34
CA SER A 66 13.91 -11.36 13.61
C SER A 66 12.70 -11.05 12.72
N VAL A 67 12.42 -9.76 12.50
CA VAL A 67 11.35 -9.29 11.61
C VAL A 67 11.67 -9.64 10.15
N GLY A 68 12.92 -9.45 9.71
CA GLY A 68 13.36 -9.81 8.36
C GLY A 68 13.21 -11.30 8.07
N ILE A 69 13.64 -12.16 8.99
CA ILE A 69 13.45 -13.62 8.87
C ILE A 69 11.96 -13.98 8.79
N LEU A 70 11.13 -13.38 9.64
CA LEU A 70 9.69 -13.62 9.62
C LEU A 70 9.05 -13.24 8.28
N ILE A 71 9.43 -12.07 7.72
CA ILE A 71 8.94 -11.61 6.42
C ILE A 71 9.37 -12.57 5.31
N LEU A 72 10.62 -13.04 5.31
CA LEU A 72 11.11 -13.99 4.32
C LEU A 72 10.35 -15.32 4.37
N ILE A 73 10.08 -15.84 5.57
CA ILE A 73 9.28 -17.06 5.75
C ILE A 73 7.85 -16.87 5.25
N LEU A 74 7.24 -15.71 5.51
CA LEU A 74 5.90 -15.41 5.01
C LEU A 74 5.90 -15.28 3.49
N SER A 75 6.90 -14.60 2.93
CA SER A 75 7.04 -14.41 1.49
C SER A 75 7.27 -15.72 0.74
N SER A 76 7.98 -16.68 1.33
CA SER A 76 8.26 -17.97 0.68
C SER A 76 7.08 -18.94 0.68
N LYS A 77 6.04 -18.68 1.49
CA LYS A 77 4.80 -19.46 1.49
C LYS A 77 3.89 -19.13 0.31
N TYR A 78 4.05 -17.98 -0.32
CA TYR A 78 3.24 -17.60 -1.47
C TYR A 78 3.74 -18.29 -2.74
N ILE A 79 2.80 -18.93 -3.44
CA ILE A 79 3.06 -19.55 -4.73
C ILE A 79 2.65 -18.53 -5.78
N GLU A 80 3.63 -18.05 -6.55
CA GLU A 80 3.43 -17.12 -7.64
C GLU A 80 3.71 -17.85 -8.96
N CYS A 81 2.72 -17.88 -9.84
CA CYS A 81 2.84 -18.41 -11.20
C CYS A 81 2.82 -17.26 -12.19
N ARG A 82 3.89 -17.12 -12.98
CA ARG A 82 4.03 -16.03 -13.95
C ARG A 82 4.07 -16.60 -15.35
N ILE A 83 3.12 -16.18 -16.18
CA ILE A 83 2.92 -16.74 -17.51
C ILE A 83 3.06 -15.62 -18.54
N PRO A 84 4.15 -15.59 -19.31
CA PRO A 84 4.29 -14.63 -20.40
C PRO A 84 3.40 -15.08 -21.56
N TYR A 85 2.35 -14.30 -21.86
CA TYR A 85 1.44 -14.52 -22.98
C TYR A 85 1.68 -13.52 -24.13
N GLU A 86 2.84 -12.86 -24.13
CA GLU A 86 3.23 -11.94 -25.21
C GLU A 86 3.41 -12.72 -26.52
N TYR A 87 2.75 -12.25 -27.58
CA TYR A 87 2.86 -12.81 -28.93
C TYR A 87 4.25 -12.52 -29.49
N LYS A 88 5.22 -13.42 -29.27
CA LYS A 88 6.53 -13.35 -29.90
C LYS A 88 6.41 -13.77 -31.37
N GLY A 89 6.09 -12.81 -32.25
CA GLY A 89 6.27 -12.95 -33.70
C GLY A 89 5.07 -13.44 -34.52
N GLU A 90 3.89 -13.63 -33.94
CA GLU A 90 2.68 -13.99 -34.70
C GLU A 90 1.80 -12.74 -34.96
N THR A 91 1.48 -12.50 -36.24
CA THR A 91 0.81 -11.30 -36.74
C THR A 91 -0.71 -11.28 -36.57
N PHE A 92 -1.30 -12.25 -35.85
CA PHE A 92 -2.77 -12.37 -35.77
C PHE A 92 -3.31 -12.64 -34.38
N THR A 93 -4.47 -12.02 -34.14
CA THR A 93 -5.36 -12.09 -32.98
C THR A 93 -5.97 -13.49 -32.81
N LYS A 94 -5.13 -14.50 -32.56
CA LYS A 94 -5.62 -15.83 -32.21
C LYS A 94 -5.77 -15.89 -30.69
N TYR A 95 -6.98 -16.19 -30.24
CA TYR A 95 -7.23 -16.50 -28.83
C TYR A 95 -6.35 -17.69 -28.44
N SER A 96 -5.33 -17.44 -27.62
CA SER A 96 -4.47 -18.49 -27.09
C SER A 96 -5.01 -18.90 -25.72
N ILE A 97 -5.35 -20.19 -25.57
CA ILE A 97 -5.65 -20.75 -24.27
C ILE A 97 -4.31 -20.92 -23.56
N VAL A 98 -4.07 -20.06 -22.58
CA VAL A 98 -2.85 -20.10 -21.77
C VAL A 98 -3.04 -21.14 -20.67
N LYS A 99 -2.29 -22.25 -20.76
CA LYS A 99 -2.30 -23.30 -19.73
C LYS A 99 -1.24 -23.00 -18.67
N VAL A 100 -1.64 -23.03 -17.40
CA VAL A 100 -0.71 -22.93 -16.27
C VAL A 100 0.00 -24.26 -16.10
N THR A 101 1.33 -24.27 -16.20
CA THR A 101 2.16 -25.44 -15.89
C THR A 101 2.96 -25.22 -14.60
N PRO A 102 3.30 -26.28 -13.84
CA PRO A 102 4.09 -26.16 -12.62
C PRO A 102 5.47 -25.51 -12.82
N GLU A 103 6.03 -25.60 -14.04
CA GLU A 103 7.29 -24.97 -14.43
C GLU A 103 7.24 -23.44 -14.42
N GLN A 104 6.04 -22.87 -14.60
CA GLN A 104 5.79 -21.42 -14.59
C GLN A 104 5.55 -20.88 -13.18
N CYS A 105 5.51 -21.76 -12.17
CA CYS A 105 5.29 -21.42 -10.77
C CYS A 105 6.61 -21.46 -10.00
N LYS A 106 6.91 -20.40 -9.23
CA LYS A 106 8.13 -20.34 -8.41
C LYS A 106 8.14 -21.47 -7.37
N GLY A 107 9.22 -22.25 -7.37
CA GLY A 107 9.62 -23.08 -6.21
C GLY A 107 8.99 -24.48 -6.10
N GLN A 108 8.08 -24.90 -6.99
CA GLN A 108 7.47 -26.24 -6.89
C GLN A 108 7.32 -26.94 -8.25
N LYS A 109 8.26 -27.86 -8.56
CA LYS A 109 8.22 -28.68 -9.78
C LYS A 109 7.04 -29.66 -9.84
N ASN A 110 6.44 -29.98 -8.68
CA ASN A 110 5.40 -31.00 -8.52
C ASN A 110 4.07 -30.43 -8.01
N LEU A 111 3.77 -29.15 -8.31
CA LEU A 111 2.50 -28.54 -7.93
C LEU A 111 1.33 -29.21 -8.67
N LYS A 112 0.42 -29.87 -7.94
CA LYS A 112 -0.79 -30.50 -8.51
C LYS A 112 -2.03 -29.60 -8.42
N GLU A 113 -2.12 -28.79 -7.38
CA GLU A 113 -3.27 -27.94 -7.10
C GLU A 113 -2.83 -26.66 -6.37
N LEU A 114 -3.46 -25.54 -6.70
CA LEU A 114 -3.31 -24.27 -5.99
C LEU A 114 -4.36 -24.21 -4.89
N ASN A 115 -3.93 -24.31 -3.63
CA ASN A 115 -4.85 -24.28 -2.49
C ASN A 115 -4.99 -22.86 -1.91
N GLY A 116 -6.23 -22.43 -1.66
CA GLY A 116 -6.54 -21.16 -1.00
C GLY A 116 -7.23 -20.14 -1.92
N ASN A 117 -7.19 -18.86 -1.52
CA ASN A 117 -7.75 -17.78 -2.31
C ASN A 117 -6.81 -17.44 -3.48
N ILE A 118 -7.28 -17.67 -4.70
CA ILE A 118 -6.50 -17.43 -5.91
C ILE A 118 -6.81 -16.01 -6.41
N ASN A 119 -5.76 -15.20 -6.55
CA ASN A 119 -5.85 -13.88 -7.16
C ASN A 119 -5.19 -13.90 -8.53
N VAL A 120 -5.91 -13.42 -9.54
CA VAL A 120 -5.41 -13.34 -10.92
C VAL A 120 -5.10 -11.90 -11.24
N HIS A 121 -3.86 -11.65 -11.66
CA HIS A 121 -3.38 -10.32 -12.03
C HIS A 121 -2.81 -10.37 -13.44
N TYR A 122 -3.04 -9.31 -14.21
CA TYR A 122 -2.33 -9.08 -15.47
C TYR A 122 -1.14 -8.16 -15.19
N GLU A 123 -0.03 -8.43 -15.87
CA GLU A 123 1.18 -7.62 -15.78
C GLU A 123 1.51 -7.12 -17.18
N ILE A 124 1.74 -5.81 -17.30
CA ILE A 124 2.12 -5.17 -18.56
C ILE A 124 3.52 -4.58 -18.35
N LEU A 125 4.47 -5.07 -19.12
CA LEU A 125 5.85 -4.58 -19.11
C LEU A 125 6.07 -3.53 -20.20
N GLY A 126 7.01 -2.61 -19.98
CA GLY A 126 7.39 -1.61 -20.97
C GLY A 126 6.41 -0.45 -21.16
N MET A 127 5.28 -0.42 -20.45
CA MET A 127 4.32 0.68 -20.50
C MET A 127 4.63 1.75 -19.43
N GLN A 128 4.87 2.99 -19.86
CA GLN A 128 5.13 4.13 -18.97
C GLN A 128 3.83 4.74 -18.41
N GLN A 129 3.09 3.99 -17.59
CA GLN A 129 1.84 4.47 -16.97
C GLN A 129 2.06 5.62 -15.97
N ASN A 130 3.27 5.80 -15.47
CA ASN A 130 3.62 6.88 -14.55
C ASN A 130 4.01 8.20 -15.26
N HIS A 131 4.02 8.23 -16.60
CA HIS A 131 4.36 9.44 -17.35
C HIS A 131 3.35 10.56 -17.06
N TYR A 132 3.82 11.79 -16.86
CA TYR A 132 2.98 12.93 -16.48
C TYR A 132 1.74 13.06 -17.36
N LYS A 133 1.91 13.05 -18.69
CA LYS A 133 0.78 13.16 -19.65
C LYS A 133 -0.21 12.01 -19.58
N PHE A 134 0.22 10.82 -19.16
CA PHE A 134 -0.68 9.68 -18.99
C PHE A 134 -1.51 9.84 -17.71
N VAL A 135 -0.86 10.25 -16.62
CA VAL A 135 -1.53 10.45 -15.32
C VAL A 135 -2.43 11.69 -15.32
N SER A 136 -2.01 12.77 -15.98
CA SER A 136 -2.78 14.01 -16.09
C SER A 136 -3.84 13.97 -17.19
N GLY A 137 -3.76 13.00 -18.10
CA GLY A 137 -4.59 12.90 -19.31
C GLY A 137 -6.04 12.48 -19.07
N MET A 138 -6.57 12.65 -17.86
CA MET A 138 -7.90 12.20 -17.45
C MET A 138 -8.62 13.27 -16.64
N LYS A 139 -9.91 13.49 -16.96
CA LYS A 139 -10.77 14.38 -16.19
C LYS A 139 -11.51 13.60 -15.10
N LYS A 140 -11.17 13.85 -13.83
CA LYS A 140 -11.73 13.12 -12.69
C LYS A 140 -13.23 13.34 -12.54
N GLU A 141 -13.70 14.56 -12.81
CA GLU A 141 -15.10 14.92 -12.77
C GLU A 141 -15.91 14.13 -13.80
N GLN A 142 -15.32 13.85 -14.98
CA GLN A 142 -15.96 13.03 -16.00
C GLN A 142 -16.03 11.56 -15.57
N LEU A 143 -14.98 11.04 -14.94
CA LEU A 143 -14.99 9.69 -14.36
C LEU A 143 -16.02 9.53 -13.23
N ASN A 144 -16.35 10.63 -12.54
CA ASN A 144 -17.41 10.68 -11.54
C ASN A 144 -18.82 10.81 -12.14
N GLY A 145 -18.96 10.97 -13.46
CA GLY A 145 -20.25 11.04 -14.17
C GLY A 145 -20.71 12.44 -14.56
N ASN A 146 -19.88 13.49 -14.41
CA ASN A 146 -20.25 14.83 -14.85
C ASN A 146 -20.14 14.96 -16.38
N ILE A 147 -21.09 15.66 -16.98
CA ILE A 147 -21.15 15.90 -18.42
C ILE A 147 -20.49 17.25 -18.73
N PHE A 148 -19.52 17.22 -19.65
CA PHE A 148 -18.86 18.41 -20.17
C PHE A 148 -19.28 18.62 -21.63
N LEU A 149 -19.76 19.82 -21.95
CA LEU A 149 -20.25 20.16 -23.30
C LEU A 149 -19.22 20.96 -24.12
N LYS A 150 -18.26 21.58 -23.44
CA LYS A 150 -17.24 22.45 -24.02
C LYS A 150 -15.89 21.74 -24.02
N LYS A 151 -15.09 21.97 -25.05
CA LYS A 151 -13.76 21.31 -25.19
C LYS A 151 -12.72 21.93 -24.26
N GLU A 152 -12.88 23.22 -23.98
CA GLU A 152 -12.02 24.02 -23.12
C GLU A 152 -12.04 23.50 -21.67
N GLU A 153 -13.13 22.83 -21.27
CA GLU A 153 -13.26 22.22 -19.94
C GLU A 153 -12.45 20.91 -19.80
N LEU A 154 -11.94 20.38 -20.91
CA LEU A 154 -11.24 19.09 -21.03
C LEU A 154 -9.79 19.23 -21.53
N GLU A 155 -9.16 20.40 -21.38
CA GLU A 155 -7.78 20.65 -21.83
C GLU A 155 -6.76 19.65 -21.25
N GLU A 156 -6.99 19.18 -20.02
CA GLU A 156 -6.17 18.17 -19.34
C GLU A 156 -6.10 16.84 -20.12
N CYS A 157 -7.17 16.49 -20.86
CA CYS A 157 -7.25 15.28 -21.67
C CYS A 157 -6.56 15.41 -23.04
N TYR A 158 -5.91 16.54 -23.35
CA TYR A 158 -5.24 16.75 -24.63
C TYR A 158 -4.13 15.69 -24.86
N PRO A 159 -4.08 15.01 -26.03
CA PRO A 159 -4.78 15.32 -27.28
C PRO A 159 -6.12 14.59 -27.48
N LEU A 160 -6.53 13.72 -26.55
CA LEU A 160 -7.66 12.80 -26.70
C LEU A 160 -8.99 13.40 -26.19
N ILE A 161 -9.31 14.63 -26.61
CA ILE A 161 -10.52 15.35 -26.12
C ILE A 161 -11.78 14.92 -26.88
N THR A 162 -11.67 14.72 -28.19
CA THR A 162 -12.81 14.28 -29.02
C THR A 162 -12.38 13.18 -29.97
N PHE A 163 -13.19 12.12 -30.04
CA PHE A 163 -13.08 11.13 -31.10
C PHE A 163 -13.56 11.77 -32.40
N SER A 164 -12.64 12.19 -33.27
CA SER A 164 -13.01 12.48 -34.66
C SER A 164 -13.19 11.15 -35.37
N GLU A 165 -14.34 10.51 -35.14
CA GLU A 165 -14.74 9.39 -35.97
C GLU A 165 -14.76 9.90 -37.42
N GLY A 166 -13.93 9.31 -38.27
CA GLY A 166 -13.90 9.64 -39.69
C GLY A 166 -15.32 9.54 -40.22
N LYS A 167 -15.94 10.71 -40.47
CA LYS A 167 -17.26 10.82 -41.10
C LYS A 167 -17.18 10.12 -42.45
N LYS A 168 -17.50 8.83 -42.52
CA LYS A 168 -18.04 8.25 -43.74
C LYS A 168 -19.39 8.95 -43.93
N LYS A 169 -19.37 10.03 -44.72
CA LYS A 169 -20.58 10.64 -45.28
C LYS A 169 -21.34 9.52 -45.96
N LYS A 170 -22.38 8.98 -45.31
CA LYS A 170 -23.44 8.29 -46.02
C LYS A 170 -24.21 9.38 -46.75
N ASN A 171 -23.89 9.56 -48.02
CA ASN A 171 -24.79 10.26 -48.93
C ASN A 171 -26.00 9.32 -49.12
N TYR A 172 -27.15 9.76 -48.62
CA TYR A 172 -28.44 9.26 -49.07
C TYR A 172 -28.90 10.11 -50.24
#